data_AF-A0A661C2H3-F1
#
_entry.id   AF-A0A661C2H3-F1
#
_cell.length_a   1.000
_cell.length_b   1.000
_cell.length_c   1.000
_cell.angle_alpha   90.00
_cell.angle_beta   90.00
_cell.angle_gamma   90.00
#
_symmetry.space_group_name_H-M   'P 1'
#
loop_
_entity.id
_entity.type
_entity.pdbx_description
1 polymer ?
#
loop_
_entity_poly.entity_id
_entity_poly.type
_entity_poly.pdbx_seq_one_letter_code
_entity_poly.pdbx_strand_id
1 'polypeptide(L)'
;MKKSNAIYPALILLAVITSSCSSSDSSTPPVETAITYSTTSAKGDYSEWTLTGSSLEAIWKVVRDDGLIDFTHEFAATCGTPDSKGIRSCTVTSSSCTDGISVCPSALSGSLDMMDVDGVALFVQIGSGVSAELHIGFAKDSGACTQDVSGDYSFIRTGLGLNESFGMYRSDSNFISIMHSDFGFDTPDANTTTQTIEYRTGTESDVLSDGGCVEGVRTRGITGGITIRSMMTASGLFVLDLPAGEGGMISFKTANAATLADFANKTLSGISFPDNSAPEFITAVFGAVSGNKVSLTATTASGTENLDIMSLSTAATSAAPAYPDFTTSPAGYAASVLSATYSDPSAIPGLFKLDKLGDSGRVVMAVMKFGGKVIGVGMVYNYRRMIDINPATGVNFSADGLYNTGNFIIFER
;
A
#
# COMPACT_ATOMS: atom_id res chain seq x y z
N MET A 1 -59.25 27.30 -33.30
CA MET A 1 -58.51 28.06 -34.35
C MET A 1 -57.07 28.27 -33.88
N LYS A 2 -56.10 27.99 -34.76
CA LYS A 2 -54.61 28.07 -34.65
C LYS A 2 -53.95 27.08 -33.66
N LYS A 3 -53.49 25.89 -34.11
CA LYS A 3 -52.20 25.52 -34.79
C LYS A 3 -50.96 25.93 -33.97
N SER A 4 -50.38 25.01 -33.20
CA SER A 4 -49.29 24.04 -33.53
C SER A 4 -47.88 24.63 -33.38
N ASN A 5 -47.03 24.00 -32.57
CA ASN A 5 -45.91 23.18 -33.06
C ASN A 5 -45.23 22.44 -31.90
N ALA A 6 -45.07 21.13 -32.12
CA ALA A 6 -44.28 20.21 -31.33
C ALA A 6 -42.80 20.32 -31.71
N ILE A 7 -41.89 19.97 -30.78
CA ILE A 7 -40.62 19.29 -31.07
C ILE A 7 -40.28 18.36 -29.89
N TYR A 8 -40.40 17.05 -30.10
CA TYR A 8 -39.52 16.01 -29.53
C TYR A 8 -38.58 15.58 -30.67
N PRO A 9 -37.31 15.21 -30.39
CA PRO A 9 -36.96 13.78 -30.33
C PRO A 9 -35.75 13.54 -29.36
N ALA A 10 -35.17 12.37 -29.10
CA ALA A 10 -35.25 11.04 -29.67
C ALA A 10 -34.84 10.02 -28.58
N LEU A 11 -35.66 9.00 -28.37
CA LEU A 11 -35.28 7.75 -27.73
C LEU A 11 -34.62 6.89 -28.82
N ILE A 12 -33.32 6.63 -28.74
CA ILE A 12 -32.65 5.67 -29.64
C ILE A 12 -32.47 4.36 -28.86
N LEU A 13 -33.47 3.50 -29.02
CA LEU A 13 -33.39 2.07 -28.75
C LEU A 13 -32.86 1.42 -30.03
N LEU A 14 -31.58 1.04 -30.06
CA LEU A 14 -31.04 0.22 -31.15
C LEU A 14 -30.98 -1.23 -30.68
N ALA A 15 -31.94 -2.02 -31.13
CA ALA A 15 -31.82 -3.46 -31.23
C ALA A 15 -30.89 -3.79 -32.42
N VAL A 16 -29.82 -4.54 -32.18
CA VAL A 16 -29.04 -5.19 -33.24
C VAL A 16 -29.18 -6.70 -33.07
N ILE A 17 -30.12 -7.22 -33.86
CA ILE A 17 -30.10 -8.46 -34.65
C ILE A 17 -29.11 -9.54 -34.19
N THR A 18 -29.70 -10.63 -33.70
CA THR A 18 -29.17 -11.98 -33.69
C THR A 18 -28.76 -12.43 -35.10
N SER A 19 -27.46 -12.68 -35.31
CA SER A 19 -26.98 -13.51 -36.41
C SER A 19 -26.24 -14.72 -35.84
N SER A 20 -26.93 -15.86 -35.85
CA SER A 20 -26.32 -17.18 -35.76
C SER A 20 -25.47 -17.42 -37.02
N CYS A 21 -24.15 -17.44 -36.85
CA CYS A 21 -23.25 -18.15 -37.75
C CYS A 21 -22.53 -19.20 -36.91
N SER A 22 -22.81 -20.46 -37.23
CA SER A 22 -22.10 -21.63 -36.75
C SER A 22 -20.66 -21.60 -37.27
N SER A 23 -19.71 -21.23 -36.43
CA SER A 23 -18.31 -21.62 -36.55
C SER A 23 -18.02 -22.63 -35.44
N SER A 24 -17.66 -23.83 -35.84
CA SER A 24 -17.03 -24.83 -34.98
C SER A 24 -15.68 -24.30 -34.51
N ASP A 25 -15.67 -23.50 -33.45
CA ASP A 25 -14.46 -23.09 -32.77
C ASP A 25 -14.00 -24.27 -31.92
N SER A 26 -12.89 -24.89 -32.35
CA SER A 26 -12.08 -25.69 -31.45
C SER A 26 -11.61 -24.76 -30.34
N SER A 27 -12.30 -24.77 -29.21
CA SER A 27 -11.87 -24.09 -28.01
C SER A 27 -10.61 -24.79 -27.49
N THR A 28 -9.45 -24.42 -28.03
CA THR A 28 -8.24 -24.45 -27.22
C THR A 28 -8.59 -23.71 -25.93
N PRO A 29 -8.47 -24.35 -24.75
CA PRO A 29 -8.73 -23.65 -23.50
C PRO A 29 -7.89 -22.37 -23.48
N PRO A 30 -8.42 -21.25 -22.96
CA PRO A 30 -7.66 -20.03 -22.87
C PRO A 30 -6.33 -20.34 -22.16
N VAL A 31 -5.22 -19.94 -22.77
CA VAL A 31 -3.89 -20.08 -22.17
C VAL A 31 -3.90 -19.25 -20.89
N GLU A 32 -3.84 -19.91 -19.74
CA GLU A 32 -3.72 -19.23 -18.46
C GLU A 32 -2.42 -18.41 -18.47
N THR A 33 -2.55 -17.10 -18.30
CA THR A 33 -1.39 -16.20 -18.31
C THR A 33 -0.76 -16.22 -16.94
N ALA A 34 0.53 -16.55 -16.88
CA ALA A 34 1.30 -16.49 -15.65
C ALA A 34 1.57 -15.03 -15.27
N ILE A 35 1.31 -14.67 -14.01
CA ILE A 35 1.59 -13.34 -13.46
C ILE A 35 2.56 -13.50 -12.30
N THR A 36 3.73 -12.87 -12.41
CA THR A 36 4.71 -12.83 -11.33
C THR A 36 4.58 -11.54 -10.53
N TYR A 37 4.57 -11.67 -9.21
CA TYR A 37 4.51 -10.58 -8.24
C TYR A 37 5.82 -10.53 -7.46
N SER A 38 6.39 -9.34 -7.31
CA SER A 38 7.51 -9.11 -6.39
C SER A 38 6.95 -8.59 -5.07
N THR A 39 7.25 -9.30 -4.00
CA THR A 39 6.70 -9.05 -2.66
C THR A 39 7.81 -8.87 -1.64
N THR A 40 7.51 -8.09 -0.60
CA THR A 40 8.29 -7.98 0.63
C THR A 40 7.64 -8.80 1.73
N SER A 41 8.40 -9.30 2.69
CA SER A 41 7.90 -10.10 3.79
C SER A 41 8.29 -9.59 5.17
N ALA A 42 7.50 -9.95 6.19
CA ALA A 42 7.70 -9.49 7.56
C ALA A 42 9.01 -10.01 8.22
N LYS A 43 9.59 -11.10 7.70
CA LYS A 43 10.87 -11.69 8.14
C LYS A 43 11.94 -11.71 7.05
N GLY A 44 11.69 -11.17 5.86
CA GLY A 44 12.64 -11.20 4.76
C GLY A 44 12.26 -10.28 3.62
N ASP A 45 13.27 -9.78 2.93
CA ASP A 45 13.08 -8.60 2.08
C ASP A 45 12.39 -8.88 0.74
N TYR A 46 12.64 -10.05 0.12
CA TYR A 46 12.26 -10.27 -1.27
C TYR A 46 11.78 -11.68 -1.57
N SER A 47 10.61 -11.77 -2.20
CA SER A 47 10.12 -13.01 -2.80
C SER A 47 9.35 -12.77 -4.08
N GLU A 48 9.49 -13.70 -5.01
CA GLU A 48 8.73 -13.72 -6.26
C GLU A 48 7.69 -14.80 -6.19
N TRP A 49 6.45 -14.43 -6.49
CA TRP A 49 5.31 -15.32 -6.49
C TRP A 49 4.69 -15.32 -7.88
N THR A 50 4.57 -16.48 -8.51
CA THR A 50 3.96 -16.63 -9.83
C THR A 50 2.65 -17.37 -9.71
N LEU A 51 1.56 -16.71 -10.11
CA LEU A 51 0.22 -17.29 -10.19
C LEU A 51 -0.10 -17.65 -11.64
N THR A 52 -0.44 -18.91 -11.89
CA THR A 52 -0.95 -19.41 -13.19
C THR A 52 -2.23 -20.19 -12.93
N GLY A 53 -3.38 -19.58 -13.19
CA GLY A 53 -4.68 -20.14 -12.85
C GLY A 53 -4.81 -20.38 -11.34
N SER A 54 -4.91 -21.65 -10.93
CA SER A 54 -4.92 -22.06 -9.51
C SER A 54 -3.55 -22.47 -8.98
N SER A 55 -2.51 -22.51 -9.81
CA SER A 55 -1.15 -22.88 -9.41
C SER A 55 -0.40 -21.65 -8.90
N LEU A 56 0.14 -21.73 -7.69
CA LEU A 56 0.98 -20.69 -7.09
C LEU A 56 2.36 -21.26 -6.84
N GLU A 57 3.38 -20.61 -7.39
CA GLU A 57 4.78 -20.96 -7.20
C GLU A 57 5.50 -19.76 -6.58
N ALA A 58 6.49 -20.00 -5.73
CA ALA A 58 7.33 -18.91 -5.26
C ALA A 58 8.78 -19.28 -5.02
N ILE A 59 9.62 -18.25 -5.13
CA ILE A 59 11.01 -18.24 -4.70
C ILE A 59 11.14 -17.12 -3.67
N TRP A 60 11.36 -17.49 -2.41
CA TRP A 60 11.52 -16.57 -1.30
C TRP A 60 12.95 -16.59 -0.79
N LYS A 61 13.66 -15.47 -0.95
CA LYS A 61 15.02 -15.28 -0.48
C LYS A 61 14.97 -14.50 0.83
N VAL A 62 15.36 -15.12 1.93
CA VAL A 62 15.58 -14.40 3.19
C VAL A 62 16.94 -13.75 3.11
N VAL A 63 16.97 -12.43 3.17
CA VAL A 63 18.16 -11.61 3.00
C VAL A 63 18.44 -10.88 4.30
N ARG A 64 19.73 -10.77 4.65
CA ARG A 64 20.21 -10.05 5.82
C ARG A 64 20.38 -8.56 5.52
N ASP A 65 20.54 -7.77 6.57
CA ASP A 65 20.84 -6.34 6.51
C ASP A 65 22.09 -5.98 5.68
N ASP A 66 23.02 -6.92 5.47
CA ASP A 66 24.21 -6.75 4.62
C ASP A 66 23.98 -7.14 3.14
N GLY A 67 22.74 -7.46 2.78
CA GLY A 67 22.32 -7.83 1.42
C GLY A 67 22.62 -9.29 1.05
N LEU A 68 23.13 -10.11 1.97
CA LEU A 68 23.45 -11.50 1.70
C LEU A 68 22.25 -12.43 1.97
N ILE A 69 22.11 -13.49 1.16
CA ILE A 69 21.03 -14.46 1.29
C ILE A 69 21.35 -15.43 2.44
N ASP A 70 20.51 -15.44 3.46
CA ASP A 70 20.60 -16.38 4.58
C ASP A 70 20.17 -17.78 4.17
N PHE A 71 19.01 -17.91 3.52
CA PHE A 71 18.48 -19.14 2.93
C PHE A 71 17.39 -18.82 1.91
N THR A 72 17.04 -19.80 1.08
CA THR A 72 16.00 -19.67 0.05
C THR A 72 14.94 -20.76 0.22
N HIS A 73 13.68 -20.35 0.29
CA HIS A 73 12.53 -21.24 0.18
C HIS A 73 12.03 -21.29 -1.26
N GLU A 74 11.77 -22.50 -1.75
CA GLU A 74 10.97 -22.69 -2.95
C GLU A 74 9.74 -23.51 -2.54
N PHE A 75 8.57 -23.15 -3.05
CA PHE A 75 7.39 -23.99 -2.86
C PHE A 75 6.40 -23.80 -4.00
N ALA A 76 5.58 -24.83 -4.18
CA ALA A 76 4.41 -24.82 -5.03
C ALA A 76 3.18 -25.10 -4.18
N ALA A 77 2.06 -24.46 -4.54
CA ALA A 77 0.77 -24.62 -3.91
C ALA A 77 -0.34 -24.64 -4.95
N THR A 78 -1.48 -25.25 -4.59
CA THR A 78 -2.71 -25.18 -5.37
C THR A 78 -3.76 -24.41 -4.59
N CYS A 79 -4.26 -23.34 -5.19
CA CYS A 79 -5.23 -22.43 -4.60
C CYS A 79 -6.67 -22.80 -4.99
N GLY A 80 -7.57 -22.71 -4.02
CA GLY A 80 -9.00 -22.83 -4.26
C GLY A 80 -9.62 -21.59 -4.91
N THR A 81 -10.93 -21.62 -5.03
CA THR A 81 -11.72 -20.45 -5.42
C THR A 81 -11.68 -19.40 -4.30
N PRO A 82 -11.61 -18.10 -4.63
CA PRO A 82 -11.67 -17.05 -3.62
C PRO A 82 -13.01 -17.07 -2.89
N ASP A 83 -12.97 -16.83 -1.59
CA ASP A 83 -14.14 -16.72 -0.75
C ASP A 83 -14.89 -15.38 -0.94
N SER A 84 -15.90 -15.14 -0.11
CA SER A 84 -16.66 -13.89 -0.14
C SER A 84 -15.83 -12.64 0.13
N LYS A 85 -14.64 -12.75 0.73
CA LYS A 85 -13.69 -11.65 0.99
C LYS A 85 -12.63 -11.51 -0.09
N GLY A 86 -12.51 -12.48 -1.01
CA GLY A 86 -11.50 -12.53 -2.06
C GLY A 86 -10.30 -13.42 -1.71
N ILE A 87 -10.36 -14.15 -0.59
CA ILE A 87 -9.25 -14.95 -0.07
C ILE A 87 -9.34 -16.36 -0.61
N ARG A 88 -8.26 -16.85 -1.18
CA ARG A 88 -8.06 -18.23 -1.60
C ARG A 88 -7.28 -18.95 -0.51
N SER A 89 -7.78 -20.11 -0.10
CA SER A 89 -6.96 -21.05 0.64
C SER A 89 -6.14 -21.87 -0.35
N CYS A 90 -4.82 -21.93 -0.15
CA CYS A 90 -3.91 -22.71 -1.00
C CYS A 90 -3.23 -23.79 -0.18
N THR A 91 -3.16 -25.00 -0.73
CA THR A 91 -2.47 -26.13 -0.12
C THR A 91 -1.08 -26.29 -0.73
N VAL A 92 -0.05 -26.29 0.11
CA VAL A 92 1.34 -26.52 -0.32
C VAL A 92 1.47 -27.94 -0.84
N THR A 93 1.88 -28.09 -2.10
CA THR A 93 2.06 -29.37 -2.79
C THR A 93 3.52 -29.82 -2.78
N SER A 94 4.46 -28.88 -2.82
CA SER A 94 5.89 -29.13 -2.65
C SER A 94 6.55 -27.94 -1.97
N SER A 95 7.60 -28.21 -1.19
CA SER A 95 8.48 -27.17 -0.66
C SER A 95 9.89 -27.72 -0.52
N SER A 96 10.87 -26.88 -0.81
CA SER A 96 12.27 -27.09 -0.49
C SER A 96 12.78 -25.87 0.28
N CYS A 97 13.91 -26.08 0.95
CA CYS A 97 14.67 -24.96 1.48
C CYS A 97 16.16 -25.24 1.34
N THR A 98 16.87 -24.24 0.85
CA THR A 98 18.29 -24.32 0.55
C THR A 98 19.04 -23.34 1.44
N ASP A 99 20.08 -23.84 2.12
CA ASP A 99 20.99 -23.04 2.92
C ASP A 99 21.65 -21.95 2.07
N GLY A 100 21.77 -20.75 2.62
CA GLY A 100 22.62 -19.69 2.10
C GLY A 100 23.82 -19.53 3.02
N ILE A 101 23.95 -18.36 3.67
CA ILE A 101 24.92 -18.15 4.74
C ILE A 101 24.51 -18.84 6.04
N SER A 102 23.20 -18.97 6.27
CA SER A 102 22.62 -19.60 7.43
C SER A 102 22.00 -20.95 7.08
N VAL A 103 21.91 -21.84 8.08
CA VAL A 103 21.21 -23.12 7.92
C VAL A 103 19.72 -22.84 7.85
N CYS A 104 19.05 -23.42 6.86
CA CYS A 104 17.62 -23.27 6.71
C CYS A 104 16.85 -23.92 7.89
N PRO A 105 15.87 -23.21 8.48
CA PRO A 105 15.10 -23.74 9.61
C PRO A 105 14.21 -24.95 9.29
N SER A 106 13.62 -25.03 8.09
CA SER A 106 12.90 -26.21 7.53
C SER A 106 12.12 -25.82 6.26
N ALA A 107 11.74 -26.81 5.45
CA ALA A 107 10.78 -26.59 4.36
C ALA A 107 9.39 -26.26 4.92
N LEU A 108 8.64 -25.43 4.17
CA LEU A 108 7.28 -25.03 4.54
C LEU A 108 6.30 -26.18 4.26
N SER A 109 5.26 -26.31 5.08
CA SER A 109 4.19 -27.27 4.85
C SER A 109 2.85 -26.73 5.34
N GLY A 110 1.75 -27.30 4.83
CA GLY A 110 0.39 -26.96 5.26
C GLY A 110 -0.37 -26.13 4.24
N SER A 111 -1.12 -25.15 4.73
CA SER A 111 -1.94 -24.25 3.91
C SER A 111 -1.54 -22.80 4.14
N LEU A 112 -1.72 -21.99 3.11
CA LEU A 112 -1.54 -20.54 3.13
C LEU A 112 -2.84 -19.87 2.66
N ASP A 113 -3.04 -18.63 3.10
CA ASP A 113 -4.12 -17.79 2.61
C ASP A 113 -3.54 -16.75 1.65
N MET A 114 -4.22 -16.55 0.52
CA MET A 114 -3.77 -15.68 -0.56
C MET A 114 -4.92 -14.77 -0.99
N MET A 115 -4.61 -13.54 -1.34
CA MET A 115 -5.52 -12.66 -2.09
C MET A 115 -4.75 -12.06 -3.26
N ASP A 116 -5.27 -12.21 -4.46
CA ASP A 116 -4.78 -11.54 -5.67
C ASP A 116 -5.77 -10.48 -6.15
N VAL A 117 -5.22 -9.36 -6.60
CA VAL A 117 -5.90 -8.48 -7.55
C VAL A 117 -5.24 -8.71 -8.89
N ASP A 118 -6.00 -9.31 -9.80
CA ASP A 118 -5.52 -9.80 -11.09
C ASP A 118 -4.66 -8.76 -11.82
N GLY A 119 -3.39 -9.11 -12.07
CA GLY A 119 -2.41 -8.27 -12.77
C GLY A 119 -1.91 -7.06 -11.98
N VAL A 120 -2.23 -6.94 -10.69
CA VAL A 120 -2.00 -5.74 -9.90
C VAL A 120 -1.22 -6.01 -8.63
N ALA A 121 -1.77 -6.80 -7.71
CA ALA A 121 -1.19 -7.00 -6.38
C ALA A 121 -1.45 -8.40 -5.84
N LEU A 122 -0.58 -8.84 -4.93
CA LEU A 122 -0.67 -10.11 -4.25
C LEU A 122 -0.42 -9.92 -2.76
N PHE A 123 -1.21 -10.64 -1.98
CA PHE A 123 -1.03 -10.87 -0.56
C PHE A 123 -0.94 -12.37 -0.33
N VAL A 124 0.04 -12.82 0.46
CA VAL A 124 0.14 -14.21 0.92
C VAL A 124 0.52 -14.30 2.39
N GLN A 125 -0.30 -14.96 3.18
CA GLN A 125 -0.04 -15.28 4.57
C GLN A 125 0.26 -16.77 4.75
N ILE A 126 1.44 -17.06 5.29
CA ILE A 126 1.91 -18.41 5.59
C ILE A 126 1.85 -18.62 7.11
N GLY A 127 1.14 -19.65 7.56
CA GLY A 127 0.98 -19.94 8.99
C GLY A 127 -0.05 -19.05 9.69
N SER A 128 -0.05 -19.07 11.03
CA SER A 128 -1.05 -18.35 11.85
C SER A 128 -0.43 -17.78 13.13
N GLY A 129 -1.06 -16.75 13.69
CA GLY A 129 -0.60 -16.10 14.93
C GLY A 129 0.70 -15.30 14.75
N VAL A 130 1.48 -15.19 15.82
CA VAL A 130 2.72 -14.37 15.86
C VAL A 130 3.87 -14.92 15.02
N SER A 131 3.79 -16.19 14.59
CA SER A 131 4.77 -16.80 13.69
C SER A 131 4.38 -16.70 12.22
N ALA A 132 3.18 -16.17 11.92
CA ALA A 132 2.72 -16.01 10.54
C ALA A 132 3.72 -15.17 9.74
N GLU A 133 4.05 -15.64 8.55
CA GLU A 133 4.79 -14.87 7.57
C GLU A 133 3.81 -14.21 6.64
N LEU A 134 4.02 -12.93 6.36
CA LEU A 134 3.21 -12.21 5.42
C LEU A 134 4.07 -11.69 4.28
N HIS A 135 3.60 -11.90 3.06
CA HIS A 135 4.13 -11.34 1.84
C HIS A 135 3.11 -10.37 1.21
N ILE A 136 3.54 -9.15 0.89
CA ILE A 136 2.75 -8.16 0.14
C ILE A 136 3.57 -7.68 -1.04
N GLY A 137 2.97 -7.64 -2.22
CA GLY A 137 3.66 -7.13 -3.40
C GLY A 137 2.77 -6.83 -4.59
N PHE A 138 3.44 -6.46 -5.67
CA PHE A 138 2.81 -5.96 -6.89
C PHE A 138 3.28 -6.74 -8.10
N ALA A 139 2.44 -6.76 -9.15
CA ALA A 139 2.76 -7.43 -10.39
C ALA A 139 4.04 -6.82 -10.99
N LYS A 140 4.97 -7.68 -11.40
CA LYS A 140 6.24 -7.29 -12.00
C LYS A 140 6.00 -6.71 -13.38
N ASP A 141 6.65 -5.58 -13.63
CA ASP A 141 6.70 -4.99 -14.96
C ASP A 141 7.98 -5.44 -15.68
N SER A 142 7.84 -6.06 -16.85
CA SER A 142 8.97 -6.47 -17.70
C SER A 142 9.86 -5.29 -18.12
N GLY A 143 9.34 -4.05 -18.10
CA GLY A 143 10.07 -2.82 -18.37
C GLY A 143 10.66 -2.13 -17.13
N ALA A 144 10.51 -2.67 -15.92
CA ALA A 144 10.88 -1.97 -14.68
C ALA A 144 12.34 -1.46 -14.63
N CYS A 145 13.28 -2.19 -15.24
CA CYS A 145 14.68 -1.78 -15.31
C CYS A 145 14.98 -0.69 -16.35
N THR A 146 14.09 -0.45 -17.30
CA THR A 146 14.30 0.49 -18.41
C THR A 146 13.30 1.64 -18.41
N GLN A 147 12.26 1.57 -17.57
CA GLN A 147 11.28 2.63 -17.42
C GLN A 147 11.89 3.90 -16.87
N ASP A 148 11.36 5.03 -17.35
CA ASP A 148 11.66 6.35 -16.82
C ASP A 148 10.95 6.54 -15.48
N VAL A 149 11.77 6.70 -14.46
CA VAL A 149 11.36 6.85 -13.06
C VAL A 149 11.43 8.30 -12.60
N SER A 150 11.63 9.24 -13.53
CA SER A 150 11.57 10.64 -13.20
C SER A 150 10.16 11.12 -12.89
N GLY A 151 10.08 12.14 -12.04
CA GLY A 151 8.85 12.83 -11.69
C GLY A 151 8.61 12.88 -10.19
N ASP A 152 7.41 13.32 -9.83
CA ASP A 152 6.99 13.50 -8.46
C ASP A 152 6.21 12.28 -7.98
N TYR A 153 6.52 11.84 -6.78
CA TYR A 153 5.94 10.70 -6.12
C TYR A 153 5.37 11.12 -4.78
N SER A 154 4.18 10.61 -4.45
CA SER A 154 3.68 10.63 -3.07
C SER A 154 4.09 9.32 -2.40
N PHE A 155 4.34 9.35 -1.10
CA PHE A 155 4.70 8.15 -0.34
C PHE A 155 4.05 8.08 1.03
N ILE A 156 3.98 6.86 1.56
CA ILE A 156 3.69 6.55 2.96
C ILE A 156 4.67 5.48 3.47
N ARG A 157 5.15 5.63 4.69
CA ARG A 157 6.00 4.65 5.39
C ARG A 157 5.12 3.76 6.25
N THR A 158 5.39 2.46 6.27
CA THR A 158 4.62 1.49 7.06
C THR A 158 5.35 1.06 8.34
N GLY A 159 6.53 1.62 8.62
CA GLY A 159 7.23 1.36 9.87
C GLY A 159 6.44 1.84 11.09
N LEU A 160 6.40 1.00 12.13
CA LEU A 160 5.75 1.32 13.40
C LEU A 160 6.66 2.24 14.23
N GLY A 161 6.06 3.01 15.13
CA GLY A 161 6.78 3.91 16.03
C GLY A 161 7.49 5.08 15.34
N LEU A 162 7.31 5.24 14.02
CA LEU A 162 7.93 6.31 13.23
C LEU A 162 7.23 7.65 13.43
N ASN A 163 8.04 8.70 13.43
CA ASN A 163 7.56 10.09 13.46
C ASN A 163 7.47 10.68 12.04
N GLU A 164 8.40 10.36 11.12
CA GLU A 164 8.22 10.61 9.67
C GLU A 164 7.39 9.52 9.03
N SER A 165 6.31 9.89 8.36
CA SER A 165 5.28 8.92 8.04
C SER A 165 4.75 9.01 6.62
N PHE A 166 4.71 10.19 6.03
CA PHE A 166 4.22 10.38 4.67
C PHE A 166 4.88 11.61 4.04
N GLY A 167 4.78 11.73 2.71
CA GLY A 167 5.32 12.90 2.04
C GLY A 167 5.40 12.75 0.55
N MET A 168 6.40 13.40 -0.03
CA MET A 168 6.69 13.33 -1.45
C MET A 168 8.18 13.33 -1.75
N TYR A 169 8.53 12.84 -2.92
CA TYR A 169 9.84 13.07 -3.48
C TYR A 169 9.78 13.29 -5.00
N ARG A 170 10.76 14.01 -5.52
CA ARG A 170 11.06 14.12 -6.94
C ARG A 170 12.31 13.32 -7.25
N SER A 171 12.22 12.41 -8.20
CA SER A 171 13.35 11.61 -8.67
C SER A 171 13.80 12.01 -10.06
N ASP A 172 15.09 11.78 -10.32
CA ASP A 172 15.64 11.78 -11.68
C ASP A 172 15.27 10.49 -12.46
N SER A 173 15.73 10.40 -13.70
CA SER A 173 15.40 9.28 -14.60
C SER A 173 16.01 7.94 -14.18
N ASN A 174 16.90 7.92 -13.19
CA ASN A 174 17.58 6.71 -12.73
C ASN A 174 17.29 6.38 -11.26
N PHE A 175 16.50 7.20 -10.57
CA PHE A 175 16.31 7.13 -9.13
C PHE A 175 17.66 7.12 -8.40
N ILE A 176 18.53 8.08 -8.77
CA ILE A 176 19.86 8.30 -8.19
C ILE A 176 19.83 9.59 -7.38
N SER A 177 19.43 10.70 -7.99
CA SER A 177 19.20 11.94 -7.27
C SER A 177 17.73 12.04 -6.89
N ILE A 178 17.47 12.21 -5.60
CA ILE A 178 16.14 12.47 -5.07
C ILE A 178 16.13 13.80 -4.31
N MET A 179 15.01 14.49 -4.42
CA MET A 179 14.65 15.61 -3.56
C MET A 179 13.37 15.22 -2.82
N HIS A 180 13.31 15.35 -1.51
CA HIS A 180 12.17 14.85 -0.75
C HIS A 180 11.70 15.81 0.33
N SER A 181 10.46 15.59 0.75
CA SER A 181 9.80 16.33 1.82
C SER A 181 8.97 15.35 2.64
N ASP A 182 9.36 15.20 3.90
CA ASP A 182 8.85 14.22 4.83
C ASP A 182 8.05 14.94 5.90
N PHE A 183 6.87 14.41 6.16
CA PHE A 183 5.94 14.95 7.14
C PHE A 183 5.58 13.90 8.18
N GLY A 184 5.21 14.41 9.34
CA GLY A 184 4.81 13.61 10.49
C GLY A 184 3.91 14.39 11.41
N PHE A 185 3.22 13.68 12.29
CA PHE A 185 2.55 14.33 13.40
C PHE A 185 3.58 14.80 14.43
N ASP A 186 3.41 16.02 14.90
CA ASP A 186 4.15 16.56 16.02
C ASP A 186 3.71 15.85 17.30
N THR A 187 4.65 15.55 18.19
CA THR A 187 4.40 14.73 19.39
C THR A 187 4.21 15.47 20.73
N PRO A 188 3.94 16.80 20.84
CA PRO A 188 3.81 17.42 22.15
C PRO A 188 2.43 17.15 22.78
N ASP A 189 2.45 16.40 23.88
CA ASP A 189 1.43 16.21 24.93
C ASP A 189 -0.04 16.15 24.44
N ALA A 190 -0.41 14.98 23.90
CA ALA A 190 -1.47 14.82 22.90
C ALA A 190 -2.85 14.31 23.37
N ASN A 191 -3.19 14.33 24.66
CA ASN A 191 -4.56 13.92 25.04
C ASN A 191 -5.59 15.06 25.03
N THR A 192 -5.15 16.32 24.84
CA THR A 192 -6.06 17.49 24.95
C THR A 192 -5.86 18.57 23.88
N THR A 193 -4.82 18.49 23.04
CA THR A 193 -4.47 19.50 22.06
C THR A 193 -4.66 19.00 20.63
N THR A 194 -5.04 19.91 19.73
CA THR A 194 -4.98 19.67 18.28
C THR A 194 -3.52 19.42 17.89
N GLN A 195 -3.28 18.32 17.17
CA GLN A 195 -1.94 17.98 16.69
C GLN A 195 -1.47 19.00 15.64
N THR A 196 -0.17 19.07 15.39
CA THR A 196 0.45 19.82 14.28
C THR A 196 1.13 18.86 13.31
N ILE A 197 1.33 19.31 12.07
CA ILE A 197 2.24 18.62 11.13
C ILE A 197 3.62 19.24 11.26
N GLU A 198 4.64 18.40 11.44
CA GLU A 198 6.04 18.81 11.35
C GLU A 198 6.60 18.50 9.96
N TYR A 199 7.44 19.41 9.46
CA TYR A 199 8.33 19.15 8.35
C TYR A 199 9.62 18.55 8.91
N ARG A 200 9.85 17.27 8.63
CA ARG A 200 10.87 16.45 9.28
C ARG A 200 12.09 16.17 8.41
N THR A 201 12.11 16.70 7.18
CA THR A 201 13.24 16.52 6.26
C THR A 201 14.52 17.11 6.84
N GLY A 202 15.47 16.22 7.15
CA GLY A 202 16.80 16.61 7.61
C GLY A 202 17.65 17.15 6.45
N THR A 203 17.84 16.33 5.42
CA THR A 203 18.51 16.71 4.17
C THR A 203 17.47 16.71 3.06
N GLU A 204 17.30 17.81 2.34
CA GLU A 204 16.28 17.86 1.27
C GLU A 204 16.65 17.01 0.06
N SER A 205 17.94 16.76 -0.18
CA SER A 205 18.40 15.99 -1.33
C SER A 205 19.36 14.89 -0.92
N ASP A 206 19.07 13.70 -1.42
CA ASP A 206 19.94 12.54 -1.32
C ASP A 206 20.46 12.13 -2.71
N VAL A 207 21.69 11.64 -2.71
CA VAL A 207 22.31 11.00 -3.86
C VAL A 207 22.55 9.54 -3.50
N LEU A 208 21.86 8.67 -4.22
CA LEU A 208 21.91 7.23 -4.05
C LEU A 208 22.99 6.64 -4.96
N SER A 209 23.75 5.66 -4.48
CA SER A 209 24.65 4.89 -5.35
C SER A 209 23.85 3.89 -6.19
N ASP A 210 24.30 3.65 -7.43
CA ASP A 210 23.66 2.69 -8.32
C ASP A 210 24.24 1.28 -8.12
N GLY A 211 23.41 0.37 -7.63
CA GLY A 211 23.71 -1.07 -7.53
C GLY A 211 23.22 -1.88 -8.73
N GLY A 212 22.67 -1.23 -9.76
CA GLY A 212 22.12 -1.87 -10.95
C GLY A 212 20.64 -2.26 -10.84
N CYS A 213 20.15 -2.98 -11.85
CA CYS A 213 18.80 -3.53 -11.90
C CYS A 213 18.81 -4.96 -12.45
N VAL A 214 18.20 -5.88 -11.72
CA VAL A 214 18.12 -7.31 -12.09
C VAL A 214 16.68 -7.75 -11.91
N GLU A 215 16.12 -8.41 -12.93
CA GLU A 215 14.77 -8.97 -12.88
C GLU A 215 13.68 -7.94 -12.48
N GLY A 216 13.86 -6.67 -12.85
CA GLY A 216 12.92 -5.59 -12.54
C GLY A 216 13.08 -4.96 -11.16
N VAL A 217 14.05 -5.41 -10.37
CA VAL A 217 14.40 -4.86 -9.06
C VAL A 217 15.64 -3.99 -9.17
N ARG A 218 15.52 -2.72 -8.78
CA ARG A 218 16.62 -1.75 -8.70
C ARG A 218 17.21 -1.76 -7.30
N THR A 219 18.54 -1.81 -7.25
CA THR A 219 19.30 -1.75 -6.00
C THR A 219 19.98 -0.39 -5.90
N ARG A 220 19.79 0.31 -4.78
CA ARG A 220 20.37 1.62 -4.50
C ARG A 220 21.06 1.63 -3.15
N GLY A 221 22.19 2.30 -3.02
CA GLY A 221 22.82 2.52 -1.71
C GLY A 221 22.56 3.94 -1.21
N ILE A 222 22.24 4.08 0.08
CA ILE A 222 22.23 5.36 0.78
C ILE A 222 23.58 5.55 1.49
N THR A 223 24.01 6.80 1.64
CA THR A 223 25.16 7.16 2.47
C THR A 223 25.03 6.52 3.86
N GLY A 224 26.05 5.77 4.29
CA GLY A 224 26.01 4.99 5.54
C GLY A 224 25.92 3.48 5.35
N GLY A 225 25.84 2.99 4.10
CA GLY A 225 25.93 1.56 3.78
C GLY A 225 24.59 0.83 3.72
N ILE A 226 23.48 1.56 3.82
CA ILE A 226 22.13 1.02 3.71
C ILE A 226 21.82 0.75 2.23
N THR A 227 21.24 -0.42 1.94
CA THR A 227 20.75 -0.77 0.61
C THR A 227 19.23 -0.66 0.56
N ILE A 228 18.70 -0.02 -0.47
CA ILE A 228 17.28 0.00 -0.83
C ILE A 228 17.09 -0.90 -2.04
N ARG A 229 16.13 -1.82 -1.99
CA ARG A 229 15.63 -2.49 -3.20
C ARG A 229 14.23 -2.00 -3.50
N SER A 230 14.03 -1.61 -4.76
CA SER A 230 12.75 -1.11 -5.23
C SER A 230 12.36 -1.74 -6.54
N MET A 231 11.08 -2.02 -6.69
CA MET A 231 10.50 -2.38 -7.97
C MET A 231 9.84 -1.13 -8.56
N MET A 232 10.21 -0.86 -9.80
CA MET A 232 9.46 0.10 -10.60
C MET A 232 8.27 -0.61 -11.21
N THR A 233 7.13 0.05 -11.15
CA THR A 233 5.90 -0.45 -11.70
C THR A 233 5.37 0.58 -12.69
N ALA A 234 4.47 0.15 -13.58
CA ALA A 234 3.77 1.07 -14.48
C ALA A 234 3.11 2.26 -13.75
N SER A 235 2.81 2.14 -12.45
CA SER A 235 2.09 3.14 -11.68
C SER A 235 2.94 3.90 -10.64
N GLY A 236 4.18 3.47 -10.39
CA GLY A 236 4.93 3.97 -9.23
C GLY A 236 6.18 3.19 -8.88
N LEU A 237 6.71 3.46 -7.69
CA LEU A 237 7.88 2.81 -7.13
C LEU A 237 7.46 2.11 -5.84
N PHE A 238 7.64 0.81 -5.78
CA PHE A 238 7.43 0.08 -4.54
C PHE A 238 8.77 -0.26 -3.93
N VAL A 239 9.05 0.24 -2.72
CA VAL A 239 10.25 -0.16 -2.00
C VAL A 239 9.98 -1.53 -1.42
N LEU A 240 10.64 -2.53 -2.01
CA LEU A 240 10.59 -3.92 -1.60
C LEU A 240 11.33 -4.12 -0.28
N ASP A 241 12.33 -3.27 -0.01
CA ASP A 241 13.27 -3.51 1.07
C ASP A 241 13.91 -2.23 1.59
N LEU A 242 13.81 -2.05 2.91
CA LEU A 242 14.66 -1.24 3.76
C LEU A 242 15.25 -2.18 4.82
N PRO A 243 16.42 -1.87 5.43
CA PRO A 243 17.03 -2.73 6.45
C PRO A 243 16.03 -3.24 7.50
N ALA A 244 16.23 -4.46 8.01
CA ALA A 244 15.27 -5.09 8.90
C ALA A 244 14.93 -4.19 10.09
N GLY A 245 13.63 -3.96 10.32
CA GLY A 245 13.12 -3.10 11.40
C GLY A 245 12.80 -1.66 11.01
N GLU A 246 13.19 -1.18 9.83
CA GLU A 246 12.92 0.19 9.36
C GLU A 246 11.52 0.38 8.75
N GLY A 247 10.76 -0.71 8.59
CA GLY A 247 9.46 -0.76 7.92
C GLY A 247 9.56 -0.64 6.40
N GLY A 248 8.42 -0.69 5.71
CA GLY A 248 8.35 -0.51 4.25
C GLY A 248 8.07 0.95 3.85
N MET A 249 8.25 1.25 2.56
CA MET A 249 7.76 2.49 1.95
C MET A 249 6.97 2.15 0.68
N ILE A 250 5.78 2.73 0.58
CA ILE A 250 4.93 2.62 -0.61
C ILE A 250 4.87 3.99 -1.25
N SER A 251 5.28 4.09 -2.51
CA SER A 251 5.21 5.34 -3.26
C SER A 251 4.62 5.16 -4.66
N PHE A 252 4.04 6.23 -5.18
CA PHE A 252 3.41 6.23 -6.49
C PHE A 252 3.57 7.57 -7.16
N LYS A 253 3.66 7.55 -8.50
CA LYS A 253 3.69 8.80 -9.26
C LYS A 253 2.43 9.58 -8.95
N THR A 254 2.55 10.88 -8.71
CA THR A 254 1.42 11.76 -8.38
C THR A 254 0.31 11.73 -9.44
N ALA A 255 0.65 11.47 -10.71
CA ALA A 255 -0.31 11.26 -11.79
C ALA A 255 -1.22 10.02 -11.61
N ASN A 256 -0.79 9.05 -10.81
CA ASN A 256 -1.53 7.83 -10.48
C ASN A 256 -2.21 7.91 -9.11
N ALA A 257 -2.16 9.07 -8.44
CA ALA A 257 -2.91 9.29 -7.22
C ALA A 257 -4.41 9.05 -7.43
N ALA A 258 -5.03 8.36 -6.46
CA ALA A 258 -6.48 8.25 -6.43
C ALA A 258 -7.12 9.59 -6.00
N THR A 259 -8.37 9.77 -6.39
CA THR A 259 -9.26 10.85 -5.98
C THR A 259 -10.43 10.29 -5.16
N LEU A 260 -11.19 11.13 -4.46
CA LEU A 260 -12.39 10.65 -3.73
C LEU A 260 -13.39 9.92 -4.64
N ALA A 261 -13.51 10.35 -5.90
CA ALA A 261 -14.39 9.71 -6.86
C ALA A 261 -13.97 8.27 -7.16
N ASP A 262 -12.68 7.95 -7.04
CA ASP A 262 -12.18 6.60 -7.30
C ASP A 262 -12.63 5.57 -6.25
N PHE A 263 -13.13 5.99 -5.08
CA PHE A 263 -13.70 5.09 -4.08
C PHE A 263 -15.21 4.83 -4.26
N ALA A 264 -15.89 5.67 -5.03
CA ALA A 264 -17.34 5.71 -5.02
C ALA A 264 -17.97 4.37 -5.43
N ASN A 265 -18.86 3.84 -4.60
CA ASN A 265 -19.57 2.58 -4.81
C ASN A 265 -18.66 1.36 -5.01
N LYS A 266 -17.45 1.37 -4.43
CA LYS A 266 -16.51 0.25 -4.50
C LYS A 266 -16.51 -0.60 -3.24
N THR A 267 -16.07 -1.84 -3.39
CA THR A 267 -15.72 -2.71 -2.27
C THR A 267 -14.24 -3.00 -2.35
N LEU A 268 -13.52 -2.70 -1.27
CA LEU A 268 -12.11 -3.01 -1.12
C LEU A 268 -11.93 -4.07 -0.04
N SER A 269 -10.99 -4.99 -0.23
CA SER A 269 -10.60 -5.99 0.76
C SER A 269 -9.10 -5.94 0.99
N GLY A 270 -8.64 -6.39 2.15
CA GLY A 270 -7.22 -6.56 2.40
C GLY A 270 -6.96 -7.01 3.84
N ILE A 271 -5.90 -6.49 4.43
CA ILE A 271 -5.45 -6.88 5.77
C ILE A 271 -5.14 -5.64 6.62
N SER A 272 -5.49 -5.73 7.89
CA SER A 272 -5.09 -4.80 8.93
C SER A 272 -4.05 -5.45 9.83
N PHE A 273 -3.13 -4.62 10.33
CA PHE A 273 -2.13 -4.91 11.35
C PHE A 273 -2.47 -4.04 12.56
N PRO A 274 -3.37 -4.51 13.43
CA PRO A 274 -3.69 -3.77 14.65
C PRO A 274 -2.47 -3.69 15.56
N ASP A 275 -2.51 -2.74 16.47
CA ASP A 275 -1.43 -2.46 17.43
C ASP A 275 -1.22 -3.56 18.46
N ASN A 276 -2.27 -4.32 18.78
CA ASN A 276 -2.32 -5.22 19.94
C ASN A 276 -2.88 -6.61 19.61
N SER A 277 -3.02 -6.95 18.34
CA SER A 277 -3.52 -8.26 17.91
C SER A 277 -2.78 -8.81 16.71
N ALA A 278 -3.06 -10.08 16.39
CA ALA A 278 -2.62 -10.66 15.14
C ALA A 278 -3.22 -9.88 13.95
N PRO A 279 -2.56 -9.92 12.77
CA PRO A 279 -3.12 -9.39 11.54
C PRO A 279 -4.51 -9.98 11.26
N GLU A 280 -5.44 -9.16 10.77
CA GLU A 280 -6.81 -9.59 10.47
C GLU A 280 -7.32 -9.06 9.12
N PHE A 281 -8.12 -9.87 8.44
CA PHE A 281 -8.73 -9.46 7.18
C PHE A 281 -9.77 -8.36 7.36
N ILE A 282 -9.73 -7.37 6.48
CA ILE A 282 -10.64 -6.22 6.46
C ILE A 282 -11.37 -6.16 5.11
N THR A 283 -12.64 -5.80 5.14
CA THR A 283 -13.43 -5.41 3.96
C THR A 283 -14.06 -4.04 4.21
N ALA A 284 -13.97 -3.15 3.24
CA ALA A 284 -14.53 -1.81 3.28
C ALA A 284 -15.47 -1.60 2.09
N VAL A 285 -16.75 -1.31 2.37
CA VAL A 285 -17.77 -0.99 1.37
C VAL A 285 -17.98 0.51 1.35
N PHE A 286 -17.68 1.15 0.23
CA PHE A 286 -17.77 2.59 0.05
C PHE A 286 -19.09 2.98 -0.62
N GLY A 287 -19.71 4.04 -0.12
CA GLY A 287 -20.91 4.64 -0.70
C GLY A 287 -20.61 5.58 -1.87
N ALA A 288 -21.60 6.39 -2.24
CA ALA A 288 -21.42 7.45 -3.23
C ALA A 288 -20.64 8.64 -2.65
N VAL A 289 -20.03 9.45 -3.54
CA VAL A 289 -19.44 10.74 -3.15
C VAL A 289 -20.54 11.67 -2.65
N SER A 290 -20.34 12.26 -1.48
CA SER A 290 -21.24 13.24 -0.87
C SER A 290 -20.44 14.44 -0.37
N GLY A 291 -20.38 15.50 -1.19
CA GLY A 291 -19.52 16.65 -0.91
C GLY A 291 -18.04 16.25 -0.96
N ASN A 292 -17.29 16.55 0.09
CA ASN A 292 -15.84 16.29 0.16
C ASN A 292 -15.49 14.97 0.86
N LYS A 293 -16.41 14.00 0.85
CA LYS A 293 -16.21 12.70 1.50
C LYS A 293 -16.95 11.57 0.80
N VAL A 294 -16.53 10.34 1.13
CA VAL A 294 -17.23 9.10 0.82
C VAL A 294 -17.43 8.35 2.13
N SER A 295 -18.66 8.02 2.48
CA SER A 295 -18.90 7.18 3.66
C SER A 295 -18.54 5.73 3.33
N LEU A 296 -17.99 5.01 4.30
CA LEU A 296 -17.68 3.60 4.18
C LEU A 296 -18.10 2.80 5.41
N THR A 297 -18.35 1.51 5.20
CA THR A 297 -18.51 0.53 6.27
C THR A 297 -17.33 -0.43 6.21
N ALA A 298 -16.46 -0.37 7.22
CA ALA A 298 -15.32 -1.27 7.38
C ALA A 298 -15.72 -2.44 8.30
N THR A 299 -15.36 -3.66 7.93
CA THR A 299 -15.67 -4.88 8.69
C THR A 299 -14.41 -5.73 8.85
N THR A 300 -14.11 -6.10 10.08
CA THR A 300 -13.04 -7.05 10.45
C THR A 300 -13.62 -8.21 11.26
N ALA A 301 -12.78 -9.10 11.80
CA ALA A 301 -13.27 -10.12 12.73
C ALA A 301 -13.70 -9.51 14.07
N SER A 302 -13.09 -8.38 14.43
CA SER A 302 -13.32 -7.64 15.68
C SER A 302 -14.61 -6.82 15.67
N GLY A 303 -15.15 -6.44 14.50
CA GLY A 303 -16.41 -5.70 14.42
C GLY A 303 -16.64 -4.97 13.09
N THR A 304 -17.64 -4.08 13.11
CA THR A 304 -18.01 -3.24 11.97
C THR A 304 -18.03 -1.77 12.39
N GLU A 305 -17.36 -0.93 11.61
CA GLU A 305 -17.24 0.52 11.83
C GLU A 305 -17.78 1.31 10.64
N ASN A 306 -18.43 2.45 10.91
CA ASN A 306 -18.93 3.36 9.89
C ASN A 306 -18.10 4.64 9.88
N LEU A 307 -17.27 4.78 8.85
CA LEU A 307 -16.27 5.82 8.74
C LEU A 307 -16.57 6.73 7.55
N ASP A 308 -15.88 7.86 7.47
CA ASP A 308 -15.84 8.69 6.27
C ASP A 308 -14.39 8.80 5.79
N ILE A 309 -14.13 8.49 4.51
CA ILE A 309 -12.87 8.88 3.86
C ILE A 309 -13.02 10.29 3.28
N MET A 310 -12.02 11.12 3.50
CA MET A 310 -11.98 12.50 3.03
C MET A 310 -10.57 12.94 2.63
N SER A 311 -10.48 13.96 1.77
CA SER A 311 -9.19 14.61 1.49
C SER A 311 -8.61 15.22 2.76
N LEU A 312 -7.28 15.37 2.82
CA LEU A 312 -6.62 15.99 3.97
C LEU A 312 -7.12 17.42 4.26
N SER A 313 -7.45 18.19 3.21
CA SER A 313 -7.98 19.55 3.29
C SER A 313 -9.40 19.66 3.86
N THR A 314 -10.14 18.56 3.97
CA THR A 314 -11.52 18.59 4.48
C THR A 314 -11.51 18.68 6.01
N ALA A 315 -12.27 19.61 6.59
CA ALA A 315 -12.40 19.71 8.04
C ALA A 315 -12.98 18.39 8.62
N ALA A 316 -12.29 17.82 9.61
CA ALA A 316 -12.75 16.61 10.31
C ALA A 316 -13.72 16.97 11.45
N THR A 317 -14.58 16.03 11.81
CA THR A 317 -15.53 16.17 12.92
C THR A 317 -14.98 15.63 14.25
N SER A 318 -13.93 14.82 14.21
CA SER A 318 -13.23 14.29 15.39
C SER A 318 -12.63 15.42 16.24
N ALA A 319 -13.11 15.59 17.47
CA ALA A 319 -12.80 16.75 18.31
C ALA A 319 -11.53 16.61 19.17
N ALA A 320 -11.12 15.40 19.55
CA ALA A 320 -9.93 15.20 20.41
C ALA A 320 -9.29 13.82 20.19
N PRO A 321 -7.95 13.74 19.97
CA PRO A 321 -7.08 14.84 19.54
C PRO A 321 -7.42 15.27 18.10
N ALA A 322 -8.01 16.43 17.82
CA ALA A 322 -8.42 16.77 16.45
C ALA A 322 -7.28 16.57 15.41
N TYR A 323 -7.63 16.22 14.18
CA TYR A 323 -6.65 16.16 13.10
C TYR A 323 -5.92 17.52 12.99
N PRO A 324 -4.61 17.52 12.66
CA PRO A 324 -3.90 18.74 12.37
C PRO A 324 -4.52 19.43 11.15
N ASP A 325 -4.27 20.74 11.04
CA ASP A 325 -4.57 21.47 9.82
C ASP A 325 -3.52 21.16 8.76
N PHE A 326 -3.91 20.35 7.77
CA PHE A 326 -3.06 19.99 6.64
C PHE A 326 -2.96 21.11 5.58
N THR A 327 -3.77 22.17 5.68
CA THR A 327 -3.77 23.31 4.73
C THR A 327 -2.81 24.42 5.13
N THR A 328 -2.18 24.30 6.29
CA THR A 328 -1.13 25.22 6.74
C THR A 328 0.23 24.62 6.42
N SER A 329 1.10 25.40 5.77
CA SER A 329 2.49 25.01 5.54
C SER A 329 3.23 24.86 6.89
N PRO A 330 3.81 23.70 7.18
CA PRO A 330 4.66 23.52 8.36
C PRO A 330 5.86 24.48 8.34
N ALA A 331 6.38 24.78 9.53
CA ALA A 331 7.56 25.62 9.68
C ALA A 331 8.77 25.01 8.91
N GLY A 332 9.53 25.86 8.21
CA GLY A 332 10.68 25.43 7.42
C GLY A 332 10.35 24.85 6.03
N TYR A 333 9.12 24.35 5.80
CA TYR A 333 8.77 23.72 4.52
C TYR A 333 8.86 24.65 3.32
N ALA A 334 8.57 25.94 3.49
CA ALA A 334 8.67 26.94 2.43
C ALA A 334 10.09 27.11 1.84
N ALA A 335 11.13 26.57 2.51
CA ALA A 335 12.48 26.52 1.97
C ALA A 335 12.69 25.36 0.98
N SER A 336 11.83 24.34 1.02
CA SER A 336 11.90 23.23 0.08
C SER A 336 11.49 23.66 -1.32
N VAL A 337 12.22 23.18 -2.33
CA VAL A 337 11.88 23.36 -3.75
C VAL A 337 10.55 22.69 -4.10
N LEU A 338 10.17 21.61 -3.40
CA LEU A 338 8.88 20.94 -3.62
C LEU A 338 7.70 21.80 -3.16
N SER A 339 7.91 22.73 -2.23
CA SER A 339 6.85 23.64 -1.74
C SER A 339 6.26 24.54 -2.83
N ALA A 340 7.00 24.80 -3.90
CA ALA A 340 6.51 25.57 -5.04
C ALA A 340 5.45 24.82 -5.86
N THR A 341 5.47 23.48 -5.83
CA THR A 341 4.47 22.62 -6.48
C THR A 341 3.39 22.17 -5.50
N TYR A 342 3.77 21.87 -4.26
CA TYR A 342 2.89 21.38 -3.21
C TYR A 342 3.01 22.33 -2.01
N SER A 343 2.13 23.33 -1.90
CA SER A 343 2.27 24.41 -0.91
C SER A 343 2.19 23.95 0.56
N ASP A 344 1.53 22.83 0.79
CA ASP A 344 1.20 22.29 2.11
C ASP A 344 0.88 20.78 2.00
N PRO A 345 0.82 20.06 3.13
CA PRO A 345 0.51 18.63 3.15
C PRO A 345 -0.83 18.25 2.48
N SER A 346 -1.80 19.15 2.39
CA SER A 346 -3.07 18.86 1.73
C SER A 346 -3.01 18.92 0.20
N ALA A 347 -1.97 19.56 -0.35
CA ALA A 347 -1.71 19.62 -1.79
C ALA A 347 -1.12 18.30 -2.34
N ILE A 348 -0.67 17.39 -1.47
CA ILE A 348 -0.05 16.11 -1.87
C ILE A 348 -1.11 15.18 -2.49
N PRO A 349 -0.96 14.80 -3.77
CA PRO A 349 -1.94 13.94 -4.42
C PRO A 349 -2.02 12.55 -3.77
N GLY A 350 -3.25 12.03 -3.65
CA GLY A 350 -3.50 10.66 -3.22
C GLY A 350 -3.45 10.45 -1.70
N LEU A 351 -3.32 11.51 -0.90
CA LEU A 351 -3.42 11.42 0.56
C LEU A 351 -4.84 11.73 1.05
N PHE A 352 -5.30 10.89 1.99
CA PHE A 352 -6.62 10.93 2.59
C PHE A 352 -6.53 10.73 4.09
N LYS A 353 -7.62 11.02 4.79
CA LYS A 353 -7.81 10.68 6.20
C LYS A 353 -9.17 10.00 6.42
N LEU A 354 -9.27 9.24 7.51
CA LEU A 354 -10.54 8.65 7.96
C LEU A 354 -11.11 9.43 9.15
N ASP A 355 -12.37 9.81 9.08
CA ASP A 355 -13.09 10.49 10.17
C ASP A 355 -14.19 9.59 10.75
N LYS A 356 -14.82 10.05 11.84
CA LYS A 356 -15.75 9.27 12.69
C LYS A 356 -15.09 8.06 13.36
N LEU A 357 -13.80 8.16 13.65
CA LEU A 357 -13.12 7.17 14.47
C LEU A 357 -13.72 7.21 15.89
N GLY A 358 -14.00 6.04 16.45
CA GLY A 358 -14.64 5.90 17.77
C GLY A 358 -13.71 6.19 18.96
N ASP A 359 -12.42 6.45 18.68
CA ASP A 359 -11.35 6.59 19.67
C ASP A 359 -10.47 7.83 19.42
N SER A 360 -9.38 7.92 20.18
CA SER A 360 -8.37 8.97 20.04
C SER A 360 -7.39 8.72 18.87
N GLY A 361 -7.62 7.70 18.04
CA GLY A 361 -6.73 7.32 16.95
C GLY A 361 -6.93 8.17 15.71
N ARG A 362 -5.90 8.34 14.88
CA ARG A 362 -5.93 9.09 13.62
C ARG A 362 -5.40 8.23 12.51
N VAL A 363 -5.97 8.38 11.32
CA VAL A 363 -5.59 7.58 10.15
C VAL A 363 -5.25 8.51 9.01
N VAL A 364 -4.03 8.38 8.50
CA VAL A 364 -3.62 8.94 7.21
C VAL A 364 -3.43 7.78 6.26
N MET A 365 -3.93 7.93 5.04
CA MET A 365 -3.89 6.89 4.02
C MET A 365 -3.35 7.45 2.71
N ALA A 366 -2.45 6.72 2.07
CA ALA A 366 -2.00 6.99 0.71
C ALA A 366 -2.66 6.01 -0.25
N VAL A 367 -3.27 6.53 -1.30
CA VAL A 367 -4.09 5.75 -2.23
C VAL A 367 -3.74 6.07 -3.66
N MET A 368 -3.52 5.00 -4.43
CA MET A 368 -3.11 5.04 -5.82
C MET A 368 -4.07 4.24 -6.70
N LYS A 369 -4.00 4.52 -7.99
CA LYS A 369 -4.54 3.68 -9.05
C LYS A 369 -3.42 2.88 -9.68
N PHE A 370 -3.60 1.57 -9.73
CA PHE A 370 -2.69 0.63 -10.37
C PHE A 370 -3.48 -0.27 -11.30
N GLY A 371 -3.15 -0.28 -12.60
CA GLY A 371 -3.90 -1.09 -13.57
C GLY A 371 -5.40 -0.75 -13.61
N GLY A 372 -5.78 0.49 -13.26
CA GLY A 372 -7.17 0.92 -13.12
C GLY A 372 -7.86 0.53 -11.81
N LYS A 373 -7.20 -0.23 -10.94
CA LYS A 373 -7.69 -0.63 -9.61
C LYS A 373 -7.19 0.30 -8.52
N VAL A 374 -8.00 0.53 -7.50
CA VAL A 374 -7.64 1.35 -6.33
C VAL A 374 -6.92 0.51 -5.29
N ILE A 375 -5.80 1.02 -4.78
CA ILE A 375 -5.03 0.42 -3.69
C ILE A 375 -4.76 1.48 -2.66
N GLY A 376 -5.11 1.21 -1.40
CA GLY A 376 -4.92 2.12 -0.29
C GLY A 376 -4.09 1.49 0.82
N VAL A 377 -3.17 2.28 1.36
CA VAL A 377 -2.31 1.89 2.48
C VAL A 377 -2.48 2.93 3.57
N GLY A 378 -2.93 2.51 4.73
CA GLY A 378 -3.22 3.39 5.86
C GLY A 378 -2.28 3.16 7.03
N MET A 379 -1.90 4.25 7.67
CA MET A 379 -1.22 4.28 8.95
C MET A 379 -2.21 4.62 10.05
N VAL A 380 -2.14 3.89 11.16
CA VAL A 380 -3.03 4.05 12.32
C VAL A 380 -2.22 4.64 13.46
N TYR A 381 -2.41 5.92 13.68
CA TYR A 381 -1.81 6.67 14.77
C TYR A 381 -2.67 6.51 16.01
N ASN A 382 -2.13 5.93 17.07
CA ASN A 382 -2.81 5.82 18.34
C ASN A 382 -2.09 6.65 19.39
N TYR A 383 -2.86 7.17 20.35
CA TYR A 383 -2.28 7.84 21.50
C TYR A 383 -1.55 6.80 22.37
N ARG A 384 -0.29 7.08 22.68
CA ARG A 384 0.56 6.28 23.55
C ARG A 384 1.13 7.14 24.63
N ARG A 385 1.36 6.50 25.77
CA ARG A 385 2.03 7.07 26.92
C ARG A 385 3.44 6.51 27.04
N MET A 386 4.29 7.19 27.79
CA MET A 386 5.64 6.71 28.16
C MET A 386 5.64 5.39 28.94
N ILE A 387 4.48 4.90 29.37
CA ILE A 387 4.34 3.59 30.02
C ILE A 387 3.99 2.47 29.03
N ASP A 388 3.56 2.81 27.83
CA ASP A 388 3.19 1.85 26.79
C ASP A 388 4.46 1.41 26.04
N ILE A 389 4.49 0.15 25.60
CA ILE A 389 5.61 -0.42 24.85
C ILE A 389 5.51 0.03 23.38
N ASN A 390 6.62 0.56 22.85
CA ASN A 390 6.75 0.85 21.44
C ASN A 390 6.91 -0.48 20.67
N PRO A 391 5.98 -0.81 19.75
CA PRO A 391 6.03 -2.07 19.02
C PRO A 391 7.24 -2.18 18.08
N ALA A 392 7.88 -1.07 17.70
CA ALA A 392 9.05 -1.07 16.84
C ALA A 392 10.35 -1.41 17.58
N THR A 393 10.48 -0.97 18.84
CA THR A 393 11.74 -1.08 19.59
C THR A 393 11.68 -2.05 20.76
N GLY A 394 10.47 -2.47 21.17
CA GLY A 394 10.25 -3.31 22.35
C GLY A 394 10.53 -2.58 23.68
N VAL A 395 10.85 -1.29 23.66
CA VAL A 395 11.01 -0.44 24.85
C VAL A 395 9.88 0.57 24.95
N ASN A 396 9.73 1.21 26.10
CA ASN A 396 8.70 2.24 26.30
C ASN A 396 8.86 3.41 25.31
N PHE A 397 7.74 4.07 24.97
CA PHE A 397 7.78 5.35 24.26
C PHE A 397 8.55 6.41 25.05
N SER A 398 9.30 7.26 24.35
CA SER A 398 10.10 8.33 24.95
C SER A 398 9.27 9.53 25.41
N ALA A 399 8.05 9.67 24.89
CA ALA A 399 7.09 10.71 25.25
C ALA A 399 5.64 10.19 25.08
N ASP A 400 4.69 10.91 25.69
CA ASP A 400 3.27 10.74 25.39
C ASP A 400 2.95 11.41 24.04
N GLY A 401 2.18 10.76 23.16
CA GLY A 401 1.95 11.29 21.80
C GLY A 401 1.12 10.37 20.90
N LEU A 402 0.82 10.84 19.68
CA LEU A 402 0.28 10.00 18.61
C LEU A 402 1.42 9.32 17.85
N TYR A 403 1.41 7.99 17.80
CA TYR A 403 2.42 7.20 17.09
C TYR A 403 1.76 6.24 16.13
N ASN A 404 2.37 6.04 14.95
CA ASN A 404 1.96 4.96 14.07
C ASN A 404 2.17 3.62 14.78
N THR A 405 1.09 2.94 15.15
CA THR A 405 1.16 1.68 15.90
C THR A 405 0.43 0.55 15.21
N GLY A 406 -0.21 0.82 14.08
CA GLY A 406 -0.80 -0.18 13.23
C GLY A 406 -0.85 0.29 11.79
N ASN A 407 -1.01 -0.62 10.85
CA ASN A 407 -1.17 -0.29 9.44
C ASN A 407 -2.32 -1.08 8.85
N PHE A 408 -2.73 -0.75 7.64
CA PHE A 408 -3.55 -1.64 6.81
C PHE A 408 -3.25 -1.42 5.34
N ILE A 409 -3.56 -2.43 4.54
CA ILE A 409 -3.60 -2.33 3.09
C ILE A 409 -4.92 -2.89 2.57
N ILE A 410 -5.52 -2.19 1.62
CA ILE A 410 -6.79 -2.54 1.00
C ILE A 410 -6.71 -2.40 -0.52
N PHE A 411 -7.35 -3.30 -1.23
CA PHE A 411 -7.34 -3.39 -2.67
C PHE A 411 -8.76 -3.46 -3.23
N GLU A 412 -9.01 -2.79 -4.35
CA GLU A 412 -10.25 -2.90 -5.11
C GLU A 412 -10.42 -4.31 -5.66
N ARG A 413 -11.61 -4.87 -5.43
CA ARG A 413 -11.98 -6.20 -5.93
C ARG A 413 -12.44 -6.20 -7.38
#